data_AF-A0A0F9BD16-F1
#
_entry.id   AF-A0A0F9BD16-F1
#
_cell.length_a   1.000
_cell.length_b   1.000
_cell.length_c   1.000
_cell.angle_alpha   90.00
_cell.angle_beta   90.00
_cell.angle_gamma   90.00
#
_symmetry.space_group_name_H-M   'P 1'
#
loop_
_entity.id
_entity.type
_entity.pdbx_description
1 polymer ?
#
loop_
_entity_poly.entity_id
_entity_poly.type
_entity_poly.pdbx_seq_one_letter_code
_entity_poly.pdbx_strand_id
1 'polypeptide(L)'
;MKIWINETVSEEDQGDGGVGRVVRAQREHFPQMGHEIVDDPAAADVLACHIFADEKVLARHPEKALVAHIHGLYWAEYEWDPWCGKANRNVIDAIGAADLTTVPTRWVANAVRRHTSRETLVIPHGVDLEEWRPKERDPELPQYVLWD
;
A
#
# COMPACT_ATOMS: atom_id res chain seq x y z
N MET A 1 -16.09 11.89 -1.80
CA MET A 1 -15.06 11.93 -0.75
C MET A 1 -13.76 12.33 -1.39
N LYS A 2 -13.04 13.26 -0.78
CA LYS A 2 -11.73 13.75 -1.22
C LYS A 2 -10.64 12.91 -0.58
N ILE A 3 -9.73 12.39 -1.37
CA ILE A 3 -8.69 11.45 -0.94
C ILE A 3 -7.35 12.04 -1.34
N TRP A 4 -6.46 12.17 -0.37
CA TRP A 4 -5.05 12.43 -0.64
C TRP A 4 -4.29 11.12 -0.57
N ILE A 5 -3.46 10.84 -1.57
CA ILE A 5 -2.65 9.62 -1.65
C ILE A 5 -1.18 10.04 -1.70
N ASN A 6 -0.37 9.57 -0.74
CA ASN A 6 1.05 9.90 -0.71
C ASN A 6 1.79 9.39 -1.97
N GLU A 7 2.86 10.08 -2.34
CA GLU A 7 3.76 9.58 -3.37
C GLU A 7 4.59 8.41 -2.82
N THR A 8 4.77 7.39 -3.66
CA THR A 8 5.55 6.19 -3.33
C THR A 8 6.94 6.21 -3.98
N VAL A 9 7.30 7.30 -4.64
CA VAL A 9 8.61 7.46 -5.28
C VAL A 9 9.60 8.05 -4.28
N SER A 10 10.78 7.46 -4.19
CA SER A 10 11.90 7.90 -3.36
C SER A 10 13.21 7.77 -4.13
N GLU A 11 14.33 8.23 -3.55
CA GLU A 11 15.65 7.97 -4.14
C GLU A 11 15.95 6.46 -4.17
N GLU A 12 15.45 5.71 -3.19
CA GLU A 12 15.68 4.27 -3.02
C GLU A 12 14.71 3.38 -3.82
N ASP A 13 13.52 3.86 -4.21
CA ASP A 13 12.52 3.14 -5.00
C ASP A 13 11.83 4.08 -6.00
N GLN A 14 11.99 3.81 -7.30
CA GLN A 14 11.42 4.61 -8.38
C GLN A 14 9.90 4.39 -8.56
N GLY A 15 9.27 3.53 -7.75
CA GLY A 15 7.83 3.29 -7.78
C GLY A 15 7.37 2.40 -8.95
N ASP A 16 8.30 1.67 -9.56
CA ASP A 16 7.98 0.71 -10.63
C ASP A 16 7.58 -0.68 -10.11
N GLY A 17 7.65 -0.87 -8.80
CA GLY A 17 7.16 -2.06 -8.11
C GLY A 17 5.65 -2.14 -7.95
N GLY A 18 5.19 -3.21 -7.30
CA GLY A 18 3.75 -3.49 -7.09
C GLY A 18 3.00 -2.37 -6.38
N VAL A 19 3.63 -1.70 -5.40
CA VAL A 19 3.01 -0.59 -4.67
C VAL A 19 2.66 0.57 -5.61
N GLY A 20 3.61 0.99 -6.46
CA GLY A 20 3.37 2.06 -7.42
C GLY A 20 2.33 1.69 -8.49
N ARG A 21 2.19 0.41 -8.86
CA ARG A 21 1.09 -0.03 -9.73
C ARG A 21 -0.27 0.12 -9.05
N VAL A 22 -0.39 -0.25 -7.77
CA VAL A 22 -1.62 -0.08 -6.99
C VAL A 22 -1.99 1.40 -6.82
N VAL A 23 -1.03 2.27 -6.50
CA VAL A 23 -1.29 3.72 -6.37
C VAL A 23 -1.76 4.33 -7.68
N ARG A 24 -1.16 3.95 -8.82
CA ARG A 24 -1.61 4.39 -10.15
C ARG A 24 -3.04 3.92 -10.44
N ALA A 25 -3.36 2.66 -10.14
CA ALA A 25 -4.71 2.12 -10.33
C ALA A 25 -5.75 2.80 -9.42
N GLN A 26 -5.43 3.07 -8.15
CA GLN A 26 -6.30 3.87 -7.28
C GLN A 26 -6.53 5.27 -7.85
N ARG A 27 -5.48 5.89 -8.39
CA ARG A 27 -5.58 7.20 -9.04
C ARG A 27 -6.50 7.22 -10.26
N GLU A 28 -6.52 6.13 -11.00
CA GLU A 28 -7.37 5.96 -12.18
C GLU A 28 -8.83 5.62 -11.82
N HIS A 29 -9.05 4.68 -10.90
CA HIS A 29 -10.37 4.10 -10.66
C HIS A 29 -11.19 4.80 -9.57
N PHE A 30 -10.58 5.42 -8.56
CA PHE A 30 -11.34 6.14 -7.53
C PHE A 30 -12.23 7.26 -8.09
N PRO A 31 -11.78 8.07 -9.09
CA PRO A 31 -12.65 9.03 -9.75
C PRO A 31 -13.89 8.40 -10.40
N GLN A 32 -13.74 7.21 -10.99
CA GLN A 32 -14.84 6.47 -11.64
C GLN A 32 -15.88 5.99 -10.61
N MET A 33 -15.50 5.88 -9.34
CA MET A 33 -16.35 5.51 -8.21
C MET A 33 -16.96 6.72 -7.49
N GLY A 34 -16.79 7.94 -8.01
CA GLY A 34 -17.32 9.17 -7.41
C GLY A 34 -16.48 9.75 -6.28
N HIS A 35 -15.20 9.36 -6.19
CA HIS A 35 -14.23 9.99 -5.30
C HIS A 35 -13.42 11.05 -6.04
N GLU A 36 -12.82 11.98 -5.30
CA GLU A 36 -11.96 13.03 -5.86
C GLU A 36 -10.57 12.86 -5.26
N ILE A 37 -9.55 12.88 -6.11
CA ILE A 37 -8.16 12.83 -5.65
C ILE A 37 -7.63 14.24 -5.61
N VAL A 38 -7.11 14.61 -4.45
CA VAL A 38 -6.58 15.95 -4.19
C VAL A 38 -5.09 15.87 -3.93
N ASP A 39 -4.36 16.88 -4.41
CA ASP A 39 -2.91 16.97 -4.21
C ASP A 39 -2.54 17.59 -2.85
N ASP A 40 -3.45 18.42 -2.29
CA ASP A 40 -3.29 19.04 -0.98
C ASP A 40 -3.95 18.19 0.12
N PRO A 41 -3.19 17.68 1.10
CA PRO A 41 -3.75 16.90 2.22
C PRO A 41 -4.76 17.71 3.06
N ALA A 42 -4.67 19.04 3.10
CA ALA A 42 -5.63 19.87 3.83
C ALA A 42 -7.05 19.77 3.23
N ALA A 43 -7.13 19.60 1.90
CA ALA A 43 -8.37 19.49 1.15
C ALA A 43 -8.99 18.09 1.21
N ALA A 44 -8.28 17.09 1.74
CA ALA A 44 -8.75 15.72 1.79
C ALA A 44 -9.72 15.48 2.96
N ASP A 45 -10.65 14.55 2.77
CA ASP A 45 -11.44 13.96 3.84
C ASP A 45 -10.66 12.80 4.50
N VAL A 46 -9.87 12.08 3.70
CA VAL A 46 -9.07 10.91 4.11
C VAL A 46 -7.65 11.00 3.57
N LEU A 47 -6.68 10.70 4.43
CA LEU A 47 -5.28 10.51 4.07
C LEU A 47 -5.03 9.02 3.83
N ALA A 48 -4.67 8.66 2.60
CA ALA A 48 -4.31 7.30 2.22
C ALA A 48 -2.79 7.19 2.06
N CYS A 49 -2.16 6.37 2.90
CA CYS A 49 -0.71 6.22 2.93
C CYS A 49 -0.29 4.81 2.50
N HIS A 50 0.63 4.74 1.53
CA HIS A 50 1.30 3.53 1.08
C HIS A 50 2.73 3.52 1.60
N ILE A 51 3.11 2.43 2.28
CA ILE A 51 4.43 2.16 2.89
C ILE A 51 4.75 3.05 4.11
N PHE A 52 4.58 4.37 4.03
CA PHE A 52 4.90 5.29 5.11
C PHE A 52 3.86 6.41 5.20
N ALA A 53 3.76 7.01 6.40
CA ALA A 53 2.97 8.22 6.61
C ALA A 53 3.92 9.40 6.84
N ASP A 54 3.74 10.50 6.11
CA ASP A 54 4.56 11.70 6.28
C ASP A 54 4.23 12.37 7.62
N GLU A 55 5.17 12.36 8.55
CA GLU A 55 5.01 12.93 9.90
C GLU A 55 4.58 14.40 9.88
N LYS A 56 5.04 15.19 8.90
CA LYS A 56 4.65 16.61 8.79
C LYS A 56 3.22 16.75 8.32
N VAL A 57 2.76 15.88 7.42
CA VAL A 57 1.36 15.83 7.01
C VAL A 57 0.48 15.47 8.20
N LEU A 58 0.84 14.42 8.94
CA LEU A 58 0.10 13.99 10.12
C LEU A 58 0.05 15.06 11.22
N ALA A 59 1.19 15.71 11.50
CA ALA A 59 1.25 16.76 12.51
C ALA A 59 0.43 18.01 12.16
N ARG A 60 0.26 18.32 10.86
CA ARG A 60 -0.54 19.45 10.38
C ARG A 60 -2.03 19.16 10.29
N HIS A 61 -2.38 17.88 10.17
CA HIS A 61 -3.75 17.43 9.92
C HIS A 61 -4.15 16.28 10.87
N PRO A 62 -3.97 16.42 12.19
CA PRO A 62 -4.24 15.34 13.16
C PRO A 62 -5.72 14.96 13.25
N GLU A 63 -6.61 15.79 12.71
CA GLU A 63 -8.05 15.56 12.67
C GLU A 63 -8.52 14.70 11.49
N LYS A 64 -7.65 14.45 10.50
CA LYS A 64 -8.00 13.70 9.29
C LYS A 64 -7.87 12.20 9.54
N ALA A 65 -8.82 11.43 9.01
CA ALA A 65 -8.75 9.97 9.07
C ALA A 65 -7.55 9.46 8.25
N LEU A 66 -6.70 8.65 8.86
CA LEU A 66 -5.53 8.03 8.24
C LEU A 66 -5.78 6.55 7.94
N VAL A 67 -5.69 6.18 6.66
CA VAL A 67 -5.72 4.80 6.19
C VAL A 67 -4.33 4.39 5.71
N ALA A 68 -3.73 3.40 6.38
CA ALA A 68 -2.45 2.83 5.98
C ALA A 68 -2.66 1.58 5.10
N HIS A 69 -2.31 1.69 3.82
CA HIS A 69 -2.27 0.60 2.87
C HIS A 69 -0.90 -0.10 2.90
N ILE A 70 -0.83 -1.23 3.61
CA ILE A 70 0.42 -1.94 3.88
C ILE A 70 0.53 -3.22 3.04
N HIS A 71 1.65 -3.39 2.36
CA HIS A 71 1.88 -4.50 1.43
C HIS A 71 2.64 -5.67 2.06
N GLY A 72 3.18 -5.48 3.26
CA GLY A 72 3.98 -6.45 3.98
C GLY A 72 5.11 -5.77 4.74
N LEU A 73 6.01 -6.60 5.26
CA LEU A 73 7.27 -6.20 5.86
C LEU A 73 8.37 -7.05 5.21
N TYR A 74 9.59 -6.54 5.21
CA TYR A 74 10.78 -7.31 4.88
C TYR A 74 11.01 -8.35 5.99
N TRP A 75 10.74 -9.63 5.70
CA TRP A 75 10.78 -10.70 6.70
C TRP A 75 12.20 -11.11 7.06
N ALA A 76 12.41 -11.41 8.35
CA ALA A 76 13.71 -11.76 8.90
C ALA A 76 14.34 -13.04 8.30
N GLU A 77 13.55 -13.87 7.61
CA GLU A 77 13.99 -15.13 7.00
C GLU A 77 14.76 -14.92 5.69
N TYR A 78 14.71 -13.72 5.10
CA TYR A 78 15.39 -13.40 3.85
C TYR A 78 16.56 -12.44 4.08
N GLU A 79 17.54 -12.49 3.18
CA GLU A 79 18.58 -11.48 3.09
C GLU A 79 18.03 -10.23 2.40
N TRP A 80 18.20 -9.08 3.06
CA TRP A 80 17.73 -7.80 2.57
C TRP A 80 18.84 -6.78 2.59
N ASP A 81 18.72 -5.79 1.71
CA ASP A 81 19.57 -4.63 1.75
C ASP A 81 19.38 -3.84 3.07
N PRO A 82 20.41 -3.10 3.54
CA PRO A 82 20.33 -2.38 4.81
C PRO A 82 19.15 -1.40 4.94
N TRP A 83 18.67 -0.85 3.82
CA TRP A 83 17.55 0.11 3.82
C TRP A 83 16.20 -0.54 4.14
N CYS A 84 16.04 -1.85 3.94
CA CYS A 84 14.79 -2.57 4.21
C CYS A 84 14.39 -2.51 5.70
N GLY A 85 15.37 -2.46 6.61
CA GLY A 85 15.11 -2.26 8.04
C GLY A 85 14.54 -0.87 8.37
N LYS A 86 14.95 0.17 7.63
CA LYS A 86 14.36 1.52 7.72
C LYS A 86 12.94 1.51 7.17
N ALA A 87 12.70 0.85 6.03
CA ALA A 87 11.38 0.71 5.46
C ALA A 87 10.40 -0.02 6.40
N ASN A 88 10.83 -1.09 7.06
CA ASN A 88 10.02 -1.77 8.08
C ASN A 88 9.61 -0.84 9.23
N ARG A 89 10.52 0.00 9.72
CA ARG A 89 10.19 0.98 10.77
C ARG A 89 9.12 1.96 10.28
N ASN A 90 9.30 2.53 9.09
CA ASN A 90 8.31 3.45 8.51
C ASN A 90 6.92 2.81 8.36
N VAL A 91 6.86 1.52 7.97
CA VAL A 91 5.61 0.77 7.90
C VAL A 91 4.96 0.62 9.28
N ILE A 92 5.74 0.25 10.29
CA ILE A 92 5.23 0.09 11.66
C ILE A 92 4.76 1.43 12.23
N ASP A 93 5.48 2.52 11.98
CA ASP A 93 5.10 3.85 12.42
C ASP A 93 3.80 4.30 11.73
N ALA A 94 3.64 4.03 10.43
CA ALA A 94 2.39 4.30 9.71
C ALA A 94 1.21 3.51 10.27
N ILE A 95 1.38 2.21 10.56
CA ILE A 95 0.35 1.39 11.24
C ILE A 95 0.05 1.94 12.63
N GLY A 96 1.09 2.39 13.34
CA GLY A 96 0.99 2.98 14.66
C GLY A 96 0.23 4.30 14.69
N ALA A 97 0.22 5.06 13.60
CA ALA A 97 -0.53 6.31 13.47
C ALA A 97 -1.94 6.13 12.88
N ALA A 98 -2.20 5.05 12.14
CA ALA A 98 -3.42 4.89 11.36
C ALA A 98 -4.69 4.64 12.21
N ASP A 99 -5.80 5.20 11.73
CA ASP A 99 -7.15 4.86 12.19
C ASP A 99 -7.57 3.49 11.64
N LEU A 100 -7.14 3.17 10.42
CA LEU A 100 -7.41 1.91 9.76
C LEU A 100 -6.19 1.43 8.98
N THR A 101 -5.87 0.14 9.11
CA THR A 101 -4.85 -0.51 8.26
C THR A 101 -5.52 -1.44 7.27
N THR A 102 -5.05 -1.47 6.02
CA THR A 102 -5.45 -2.49 5.05
C THR A 102 -4.24 -3.24 4.53
N VAL A 103 -4.40 -4.51 4.20
CA VAL A 103 -3.34 -5.38 3.68
C VAL A 103 -3.87 -6.29 2.57
N PRO A 104 -3.03 -6.79 1.66
CA PRO A 104 -3.49 -7.58 0.52
C PRO A 104 -3.99 -8.98 0.91
N THR A 105 -3.38 -9.62 1.92
CA THR A 105 -3.67 -11.03 2.23
C THR A 105 -3.92 -11.25 3.72
N ARG A 106 -4.59 -12.36 4.04
CA ARG A 106 -4.82 -12.78 5.43
C ARG A 106 -3.51 -13.07 6.16
N TRP A 107 -2.49 -13.56 5.44
CA TRP A 107 -1.20 -13.84 6.01
C TRP A 107 -0.53 -12.57 6.53
N VAL A 108 -0.48 -11.50 5.71
CA VAL A 108 0.04 -10.19 6.15
C VAL A 108 -0.80 -9.64 7.30
N ALA A 109 -2.14 -9.74 7.22
CA ALA A 109 -3.03 -9.24 8.26
C ALA A 109 -2.76 -9.89 9.62
N ASN A 110 -2.55 -11.21 9.63
CA ASN A 110 -2.28 -11.93 10.87
C ASN A 110 -0.97 -11.47 11.49
N ALA A 111 0.08 -11.25 10.68
CA ALA A 111 1.34 -10.74 11.18
C ALA A 111 1.21 -9.32 11.74
N VAL A 112 0.55 -8.40 11.02
CA VAL A 112 0.33 -7.02 11.51
C VAL A 112 -0.46 -7.01 12.81
N ARG A 113 -1.66 -7.62 12.84
CA ARG A 113 -2.54 -7.66 14.02
C ARG A 113 -1.83 -8.23 15.25
N ARG A 114 -1.04 -9.30 15.07
CA ARG A 114 -0.29 -9.95 16.16
C ARG A 114 0.71 -8.99 16.83
N HIS A 115 1.35 -8.11 16.05
CA HIS A 115 2.44 -7.26 16.53
C HIS A 115 1.98 -5.87 16.96
N THR A 116 0.91 -5.34 16.37
CA THR A 116 0.47 -3.97 16.60
C THR A 116 -0.83 -3.87 17.39
N SER A 117 -1.57 -4.98 17.55
CA SER A 117 -2.93 -5.02 18.11
C SER A 117 -3.91 -4.06 17.41
N ARG A 118 -3.59 -3.64 16.17
CA ARG A 118 -4.44 -2.77 15.36
C ARG A 118 -5.48 -3.58 14.61
N GLU A 119 -6.63 -2.96 14.38
CA GLU A 119 -7.54 -3.46 13.36
C GLU A 119 -6.86 -3.39 12.00
N THR A 120 -7.04 -4.45 11.20
CA THR A 120 -6.43 -4.54 9.88
C THR A 120 -7.44 -5.22 8.97
N LEU A 121 -7.81 -4.62 7.86
CA LEU A 121 -8.72 -5.21 6.88
C LEU A 121 -7.94 -5.86 5.74
N VAL A 122 -8.44 -6.98 5.25
CA VAL A 122 -7.86 -7.64 4.09
C VAL A 122 -8.58 -7.12 2.85
N ILE A 123 -7.87 -6.35 2.03
CA ILE A 123 -8.34 -5.83 0.75
C ILE A 123 -7.35 -6.30 -0.31
N PRO A 124 -7.67 -7.36 -1.07
CA PRO A 124 -6.75 -7.92 -2.05
C PRO A 124 -6.52 -6.94 -3.20
N HIS A 125 -5.33 -7.01 -3.78
CA HIS A 125 -5.03 -6.30 -5.03
C HIS A 125 -5.68 -7.03 -6.20
N GLY A 126 -6.34 -6.29 -7.08
CA GLY A 126 -6.89 -6.80 -8.33
C GLY A 126 -5.91 -6.65 -9.48
N VAL A 127 -6.12 -7.44 -10.53
CA VAL A 127 -5.53 -7.22 -11.86
C VAL A 127 -6.64 -7.00 -12.86
N ASP A 128 -6.42 -6.09 -13.79
CA ASP A 128 -7.26 -5.96 -14.97
C ASP A 128 -6.94 -7.13 -15.93
N LEU A 129 -7.92 -7.99 -16.18
CA LEU A 129 -7.76 -9.15 -17.07
C LEU A 129 -7.71 -8.77 -18.56
N GLU A 130 -8.17 -7.56 -18.91
CA GLU A 130 -8.03 -7.03 -20.26
C GLU A 130 -6.59 -6.54 -20.51
N GLU A 131 -5.96 -5.91 -19.51
CA GLU A 131 -4.55 -5.50 -19.54
C GLU A 131 -3.61 -6.71 -19.37
N TRP A 132 -3.90 -7.59 -18.42
CA TRP A 132 -3.07 -8.73 -18.05
C TRP A 132 -3.58 -10.03 -18.66
N ARG A 133 -3.45 -10.14 -19.98
CA ARG A 133 -3.75 -11.38 -20.72
C ARG A 133 -2.60 -12.37 -20.58
N PRO A 134 -2.88 -13.67 -20.33
CA PRO A 134 -1.86 -14.70 -20.44
C PRO A 134 -1.23 -14.64 -21.83
N LYS A 135 0.11 -14.62 -21.90
CA LYS A 135 0.80 -14.85 -23.17
C LYS A 135 0.40 -16.22 -23.72
N GLU A 136 0.50 -16.39 -25.04
CA GLU A 136 0.42 -17.72 -25.63
C GLU A 136 1.38 -18.66 -24.87
N ARG A 137 0.88 -19.88 -24.65
CA ARG A 137 1.47 -20.85 -23.72
C ARG A 137 2.95 -21.06 -24.04
N ASP A 138 3.82 -20.60 -23.15
CA ASP A 138 5.24 -20.95 -23.19
C ASP A 138 5.41 -22.32 -22.51
N PRO A 139 5.79 -23.38 -23.25
CA PRO A 139 5.97 -24.70 -22.67
C PRO A 139 7.14 -24.77 -21.68
N GLU A 140 8.03 -23.77 -21.64
CA GLU A 140 9.18 -23.74 -20.72
C GLU A 140 8.89 -23.05 -19.38
N LEU A 141 7.74 -22.38 -19.23
CA LEU A 141 7.36 -21.70 -17.98
C LEU A 141 6.48 -22.57 -17.06
N PRO A 142 6.58 -22.40 -15.72
CA PRO A 142 5.70 -23.08 -14.78
C PRO A 142 4.22 -22.81 -15.09
N GLN A 143 3.40 -23.86 -15.06
CA GLN A 143 1.99 -23.84 -15.50
C GLN A 143 1.02 -23.25 -14.47
N TYR A 144 1.52 -22.59 -13.43
CA TYR A 144 0.72 -22.00 -12.38
C TYR A 144 1.35 -20.71 -11.90
N VAL A 145 0.49 -19.73 -11.59
CA VAL A 145 0.86 -18.55 -10.82
C VAL A 145 0.41 -18.84 -9.39
N LEU A 146 1.34 -18.82 -8.45
CA LEU A 146 0.99 -18.81 -7.04
C LEU A 146 0.47 -17.41 -6.70
N TRP A 147 -0.77 -17.34 -6.26
CA TRP A 147 -1.42 -16.13 -5.78
C TRP A 147 -1.86 -16.38 -4.34
N ASP A 148 -1.48 -15.50 -3.42
CA ASP A 148 -2.11 -15.34 -2.10
C ASP A 148 -2.70 -13.92 -2.01
#